data_AF-A0A2M9KPQ2-F1
#
_entry.id   AF-A0A2M9KPQ2-F1
#
_cell.length_a   1.000
_cell.length_b   1.000
_cell.length_c   1.000
_cell.angle_alpha   90.00
_cell.angle_beta   90.00
_cell.angle_gamma   90.00
#
_symmetry.space_group_name_H-M   'P 1'
#
loop_
_entity.id
_entity.type
_entity.pdbx_description
1 polymer ?
#
loop_
_entity_poly.entity_id
_entity_poly.type
_entity_poly.pdbx_seq_one_letter_code
_entity_poly.pdbx_strand_id
1 'polypeptide(L)'
;MEWQRCFTLAWRHVKNGGRLTGAEPGSIVVQGEDLAGWARAQQAGWDGLAPAQRWACEQVLGLVPLEPEELPAPKVPHVVKERRNLAAVAQYRERKGHLDVPRTHEEILVLGDGTGTRITVGVGLGLFIADSRSRRAAVLPARAARLAGPGMRRAAGFDSQEARGRK
;
A
#
# COMPACT_ATOMS: atom_id res chain seq x y z
N MET A 1 -16.03 -8.77 -13.00
CA MET A 1 -16.20 -9.01 -14.45
C MET A 1 -14.93 -9.59 -15.07
N GLU A 2 -13.74 -9.11 -14.69
CA GLU A 2 -12.45 -9.56 -15.25
C GLU A 2 -12.15 -11.06 -15.05
N TRP A 3 -12.47 -11.63 -13.88
CA TRP A 3 -12.18 -13.04 -13.59
C TRP A 3 -12.84 -14.03 -14.56
N GLN A 4 -14.14 -13.86 -14.86
CA GLN A 4 -14.90 -14.76 -15.73
C GLN A 4 -14.38 -14.73 -17.18
N ARG A 5 -13.94 -13.54 -17.64
CA ARG A 5 -13.32 -13.37 -18.96
C ARG A 5 -11.98 -14.11 -19.02
N CYS A 6 -11.07 -13.85 -18.08
CA CYS A 6 -9.77 -14.52 -18.04
C CYS A 6 -9.92 -16.03 -17.90
N PHE A 7 -10.84 -16.50 -17.06
CA PHE A 7 -11.15 -17.92 -16.91
C PHE A 7 -11.63 -18.54 -18.23
N THR A 8 -12.53 -17.88 -18.96
CA THR A 8 -13.03 -18.40 -20.24
C THR A 8 -11.92 -18.50 -21.28
N LEU A 9 -11.02 -17.51 -21.33
CA LEU A 9 -9.86 -17.52 -22.23
C LEU A 9 -8.85 -18.61 -21.86
N ALA A 10 -8.55 -18.73 -20.57
CA ALA A 10 -7.70 -19.78 -19.99
C ALA A 10 -8.26 -21.18 -20.28
N TRP A 11 -9.56 -21.38 -20.08
CA TRP A 11 -10.21 -22.66 -20.35
C TRP A 11 -10.15 -23.04 -21.83
N ARG A 12 -10.41 -22.08 -22.74
CA ARG A 12 -10.27 -22.32 -24.19
C ARG A 12 -8.83 -22.65 -24.58
N HIS A 13 -7.85 -21.97 -23.98
CA HIS A 13 -6.44 -22.24 -24.21
C HIS A 13 -6.07 -23.67 -23.79
N VAL A 14 -6.48 -24.09 -22.58
CA VAL A 14 -6.25 -25.45 -22.07
C VAL A 14 -6.97 -26.50 -22.93
N LYS A 15 -8.23 -26.24 -23.30
CA LYS A 15 -9.02 -27.13 -24.17
C LYS A 15 -8.37 -27.35 -25.54
N ASN A 16 -7.62 -26.37 -26.04
CA ASN A 16 -6.88 -26.46 -27.28
C ASN A 16 -5.48 -27.10 -27.13
N GLY A 17 -5.18 -27.68 -25.97
CA GLY A 17 -3.91 -28.38 -25.68
C GLY A 17 -2.82 -27.50 -25.06
N GLY A 18 -3.12 -26.23 -24.78
CA GLY A 18 -2.23 -25.33 -24.06
C GLY A 18 -2.07 -25.70 -22.58
N ARG A 19 -0.99 -25.25 -21.94
CA ARG A 19 -0.74 -25.44 -20.50
C ARG A 19 -0.41 -24.10 -19.86
N LEU A 20 -1.04 -23.83 -18.71
CA LEU A 20 -0.81 -22.62 -17.92
C LEU A 20 0.18 -22.86 -16.77
N THR A 21 0.22 -24.07 -16.24
CA THR A 21 1.12 -24.46 -15.14
C THR A 21 2.57 -24.34 -15.57
N GLY A 22 3.36 -23.60 -14.79
CA GLY A 22 4.79 -23.37 -15.07
C GLY A 22 5.08 -22.39 -16.21
N ALA A 23 4.05 -21.74 -16.78
CA ALA A 23 4.26 -20.69 -17.77
C ALA A 23 4.69 -19.38 -17.10
N GLU A 24 5.69 -18.72 -17.67
CA GLU A 24 6.15 -17.41 -17.19
C GLU A 24 5.10 -16.32 -17.45
N PRO A 25 4.87 -15.38 -16.51
CA PRO A 25 3.98 -14.24 -16.76
C PRO A 25 4.34 -13.50 -18.06
N GLY A 26 3.34 -13.20 -18.87
CA GLY A 26 3.48 -12.56 -20.18
C GLY A 26 3.74 -13.51 -21.35
N SER A 27 3.98 -14.80 -21.11
CA SER A 27 4.25 -15.78 -22.18
C SER A 27 3.00 -16.20 -22.95
N ILE A 28 1.82 -16.16 -22.32
CA ILE A 28 0.55 -16.59 -22.92
C ILE A 28 -0.43 -15.42 -22.89
N VAL A 29 -0.36 -14.55 -23.90
CA VAL A 29 -1.27 -13.40 -24.05
C VAL A 29 -2.35 -13.71 -25.07
N VAL A 30 -3.62 -13.67 -24.65
CA VAL A 30 -4.78 -13.92 -25.51
C VAL A 30 -5.74 -12.75 -25.42
N GLN A 31 -6.04 -12.12 -26.55
CA GLN A 31 -6.93 -10.95 -26.61
C GLN A 31 -6.51 -9.81 -25.68
N GLY A 32 -5.19 -9.61 -25.52
CA GLY A 32 -4.61 -8.59 -24.64
C GLY A 32 -4.54 -8.98 -23.16
N GLU A 33 -5.05 -10.16 -22.77
CA GLU A 33 -4.98 -10.66 -21.40
C GLU A 33 -3.79 -11.60 -21.23
N ASP A 34 -2.95 -11.35 -20.24
CA ASP A 34 -1.89 -12.27 -19.83
C ASP A 34 -2.47 -13.42 -19.00
N LEU A 35 -2.67 -14.57 -19.64
CA LEU A 35 -3.24 -15.75 -19.00
C LEU A 35 -2.25 -16.45 -18.07
N ALA A 36 -0.96 -16.43 -18.40
CA ALA A 36 0.08 -17.01 -17.55
C ALA A 36 0.23 -16.21 -16.25
N GLY A 37 0.27 -14.88 -16.35
CA GLY A 37 0.27 -13.98 -15.19
C GLY A 37 -1.02 -14.08 -14.38
N TRP A 38 -2.18 -14.15 -15.03
CA TRP A 38 -3.46 -14.33 -14.34
C TRP A 38 -3.51 -15.67 -13.58
N ALA A 39 -3.08 -16.78 -14.20
CA ALA A 39 -3.02 -18.09 -13.56
C ALA A 39 -2.09 -18.06 -12.35
N ARG A 40 -0.89 -17.47 -12.51
CA ARG A 40 0.07 -17.31 -11.40
C ARG A 40 -0.50 -16.50 -10.24
N ALA A 41 -1.31 -15.48 -10.53
CA ALA A 41 -2.02 -14.70 -9.51
C ALA A 41 -3.11 -15.52 -8.80
N GLN A 42 -3.83 -16.40 -9.51
CA GLN A 42 -4.80 -17.31 -8.87
C GLN A 42 -4.10 -18.28 -7.92
N GLN A 43 -2.98 -18.89 -8.35
CA GLN A 43 -2.22 -19.83 -7.52
C GLN A 43 -1.60 -19.16 -6.29
N ALA A 44 -1.15 -17.90 -6.42
CA ALA A 44 -0.58 -17.15 -5.29
C ALA A 44 -1.65 -16.62 -4.32
N GLY A 45 -2.86 -16.37 -4.81
CA GLY A 45 -4.00 -15.88 -4.03
C GLY A 45 -5.00 -16.97 -3.65
N TRP A 46 -4.58 -18.24 -3.63
CA TRP A 46 -5.48 -19.40 -3.59
C TRP A 46 -6.49 -19.37 -2.43
N ASP A 47 -6.02 -18.97 -1.25
CA ASP A 47 -6.85 -18.88 -0.04
C ASP A 47 -7.89 -17.77 -0.09
N GLY A 48 -7.66 -16.74 -0.92
CA GLY A 48 -8.60 -15.64 -1.15
C GLY A 48 -9.65 -15.93 -2.22
N LEU A 49 -9.55 -17.04 -2.95
CA LEU A 49 -10.53 -17.42 -3.97
C LEU A 49 -11.83 -17.93 -3.34
N ALA A 50 -12.97 -17.55 -3.94
CA ALA A 50 -14.24 -18.17 -3.58
C ALA A 50 -14.20 -19.68 -3.87
N PRO A 51 -14.94 -20.52 -3.12
CA PRO A 51 -14.89 -21.98 -3.30
C PRO A 51 -15.12 -22.45 -4.74
N ALA A 52 -16.06 -21.83 -5.45
CA ALA A 52 -16.34 -22.15 -6.86
C ALA A 52 -15.19 -21.76 -7.80
N GLN A 53 -14.50 -20.66 -7.54
CA GLN A 53 -13.34 -20.23 -8.32
C GLN A 53 -12.16 -21.18 -8.10
N ARG A 54 -11.94 -21.59 -6.85
CA ARG A 54 -10.91 -22.57 -6.48
C ARG A 54 -11.15 -23.90 -7.18
N TRP A 55 -12.38 -24.42 -7.08
CA TRP A 55 -12.78 -25.65 -7.77
C TRP A 55 -12.56 -25.54 -9.29
N ALA A 56 -12.92 -24.41 -9.90
CA ALA A 56 -12.73 -24.20 -11.33
C ALA A 56 -11.24 -24.13 -11.73
N CYS A 57 -10.41 -23.42 -10.97
CA CYS A 57 -8.97 -23.37 -11.21
C CYS A 57 -8.33 -24.77 -11.10
N GLU A 58 -8.72 -25.53 -10.09
CA GLU A 58 -8.19 -26.88 -9.85
C GLU A 58 -8.69 -27.89 -10.89
N GLN A 59 -10.01 -28.05 -11.00
CA GLN A 59 -10.62 -29.13 -11.76
C GLN A 59 -10.71 -28.85 -13.25
N VAL A 60 -10.83 -27.58 -13.65
CA VAL A 60 -11.00 -27.20 -15.07
C VAL A 60 -9.69 -26.76 -15.71
N LEU A 61 -8.81 -26.08 -14.96
CA LEU A 61 -7.55 -25.56 -15.48
C LEU A 61 -6.31 -26.35 -15.03
N GLY A 62 -6.44 -27.26 -14.06
CA GLY A 62 -5.31 -28.04 -13.54
C GLY A 62 -4.30 -27.21 -12.74
N LEU A 63 -4.74 -26.08 -12.17
CA LEU A 63 -3.91 -25.22 -11.34
C LEU A 63 -3.91 -25.72 -9.89
N VAL A 64 -2.76 -25.59 -9.24
CA VAL A 64 -2.58 -25.92 -7.82
C VAL A 64 -2.11 -24.68 -7.06
N PRO A 65 -2.38 -24.55 -5.75
CA PRO A 65 -1.76 -23.51 -4.94
C PRO A 65 -0.24 -23.59 -5.05
N LEU A 66 0.43 -22.45 -4.93
CA LEU A 66 1.88 -22.42 -4.85
C LEU A 66 2.34 -22.74 -3.44
N GLU A 67 3.53 -23.32 -3.37
CA GLU A 67 4.18 -23.53 -2.08
C GLU A 67 4.59 -22.20 -1.45
N PRO A 68 4.67 -22.11 -0.11
CA PRO A 68 5.00 -20.89 0.60
C PRO A 68 6.29 -20.20 0.11
N GLU A 69 7.28 -20.98 -0.34
CA GLU A 69 8.57 -20.52 -0.85
C GLU A 69 8.46 -19.85 -2.24
N GLU A 70 7.41 -20.19 -3.00
CA GLU A 70 7.15 -19.66 -4.34
C GLU A 70 6.18 -18.47 -4.33
N LEU A 71 5.60 -18.16 -3.17
CA LEU A 71 4.74 -17.01 -2.99
C LEU A 71 5.56 -15.71 -2.99
N PRO A 72 5.05 -14.64 -3.61
CA PRO A 72 5.66 -13.33 -3.47
C PRO A 72 5.67 -12.93 -1.99
N ALA A 73 6.76 -12.27 -1.56
CA ALA A 73 6.89 -11.81 -0.19
C ALA A 73 5.64 -11.04 0.26
N PRO A 74 5.10 -11.33 1.45
CA PRO A 74 3.86 -10.74 1.91
C PRO A 74 3.99 -9.22 1.93
N LYS A 75 2.97 -8.53 1.40
CA LYS A 75 2.92 -7.07 1.44
C LYS A 75 2.93 -6.61 2.90
N VAL A 76 3.96 -5.87 3.29
CA VAL A 76 4.01 -5.26 4.62
C VAL A 76 2.85 -4.26 4.75
N PRO A 77 1.94 -4.43 5.73
CA PRO A 77 0.80 -3.54 5.89
C PRO A 77 1.23 -2.08 6.06
N HIS A 78 0.43 -1.15 5.54
CA HIS A 78 0.74 0.29 5.62
C HIS A 78 0.98 0.75 7.07
N VAL A 79 0.18 0.26 8.03
CA VAL A 79 0.34 0.55 9.46
C VAL A 79 1.70 0.08 10.01
N VAL A 80 2.21 -1.06 9.54
CA VAL A 80 3.53 -1.57 9.95
C VAL A 80 4.63 -0.71 9.34
N LYS A 81 4.50 -0.34 8.07
CA LYS A 81 5.43 0.59 7.40
C LYS A 81 5.48 1.93 8.12
N GLU A 82 4.33 2.48 8.50
CA GLU A 82 4.24 3.74 9.23
C GLU A 82 4.90 3.65 10.61
N ARG A 83 4.63 2.59 11.37
CA ARG A 83 5.30 2.34 12.66
C ARG A 83 6.83 2.28 12.51
N ARG A 84 7.33 1.60 11.48
CA ARG A 84 8.77 1.55 11.18
C ARG A 84 9.33 2.94 10.85
N ASN A 85 8.64 3.72 10.02
CA ASN A 85 9.06 5.09 9.72
C ASN A 85 9.15 5.96 10.99
N LEU A 86 8.14 5.90 11.87
CA LEU A 86 8.14 6.66 13.13
C LEU A 86 9.24 6.21 14.10
N ALA A 87 9.51 4.90 14.18
CA ALA A 87 10.63 4.38 14.96
C ALA A 87 11.98 4.87 14.43
N ALA A 88 12.17 4.88 13.11
CA ALA A 88 13.37 5.41 12.46
C ALA A 88 13.56 6.91 12.72
N VAL A 89 12.48 7.69 12.70
CA VAL A 89 12.50 9.12 13.09
C VAL A 89 12.98 9.28 14.53
N ALA A 90 12.42 8.50 15.45
CA ALA A 90 12.78 8.57 16.86
C ALA A 90 14.27 8.22 17.08
N GLN A 91 14.74 7.10 16.51
CA GLN A 91 16.13 6.65 16.60
C GLN A 91 17.11 7.68 16.01
N TYR A 92 16.83 8.22 14.82
CA TYR A 92 17.68 9.23 14.21
C TYR A 92 17.73 10.51 15.04
N ARG A 93 16.58 10.97 15.54
CA ARG A 93 16.49 12.18 16.37
C ARG A 93 17.23 12.00 17.70
N GLU A 94 17.13 10.84 18.33
CA GLU A 94 17.85 10.54 19.57
C GLU A 94 19.37 10.56 19.33
N ARG A 95 19.81 9.98 18.21
CA ARG A 95 21.24 9.90 17.86
C ARG A 95 21.85 11.22 17.37
N LYS A 96 21.08 12.06 16.67
CA LYS A 96 21.59 13.28 16.01
C LYS A 96 21.09 14.58 16.62
N GLY A 97 20.02 14.55 17.42
CA GLY A 97 19.36 15.73 17.97
C GLY A 97 18.51 16.53 16.96
N HIS A 98 18.60 16.24 15.67
CA HIS A 98 17.84 16.90 14.60
C HIS A 98 17.22 15.90 13.61
N LEU A 99 16.30 16.39 12.78
CA LEU A 99 15.68 15.65 11.66
C LEU A 99 16.02 16.25 10.29
N ASP A 100 17.21 16.86 10.20
CA ASP A 100 17.84 17.10 8.91
C ASP A 100 18.48 15.81 8.41
N VAL A 101 17.83 15.18 7.43
CA VAL A 101 18.13 13.84 6.93
C VAL A 101 18.35 13.94 5.42
N PRO A 102 19.53 13.55 4.89
CA PRO A 102 19.76 13.49 3.45
C PRO A 102 18.73 12.60 2.77
N ARG A 103 18.26 12.96 1.57
CA ARG A 103 17.17 12.25 0.88
C ARG A 103 17.45 10.75 0.66
N THR A 104 18.70 10.39 0.45
CA THR A 104 19.16 9.00 0.23
C THR A 104 19.44 8.23 1.52
N HIS A 105 19.27 8.86 2.69
CA HIS A 105 19.59 8.23 3.97
C HIS A 105 18.62 7.09 4.29
N GLU A 106 19.21 5.93 4.59
CA GLU A 106 18.51 4.78 5.15
C GLU A 106 18.86 4.65 6.64
N GLU A 107 17.83 4.60 7.48
CA GLU A 107 17.98 4.31 8.89
C GLU A 107 17.75 2.81 9.12
N ILE A 108 18.72 2.16 9.74
CA ILE A 108 18.67 0.75 10.05
C ILE A 108 17.95 0.54 11.39
N LEU A 109 16.87 -0.23 11.38
CA LEU A 109 16.13 -0.65 12.57
C LEU A 109 16.39 -2.11 12.88
N VAL A 110 16.59 -2.41 14.16
CA VAL A 110 16.60 -3.79 14.65
C VAL A 110 15.25 -4.06 15.32
N LEU A 111 14.45 -4.93 14.71
CA LEU A 111 13.10 -5.29 15.18
C LEU A 111 13.11 -6.72 15.70
N GLY A 112 12.34 -6.99 16.76
CA GLY A 112 11.97 -8.36 17.10
C GLY A 112 10.90 -8.85 16.15
N ASP A 113 11.02 -10.10 15.67
CA ASP A 113 10.00 -10.76 14.85
C ASP A 113 8.88 -11.41 15.69
N GLY A 114 8.96 -11.30 17.01
CA GLY A 114 8.02 -11.92 17.96
C GLY A 114 8.39 -13.35 18.36
N THR A 115 9.38 -13.98 17.72
CA THR A 115 9.88 -15.33 18.05
C THR A 115 11.16 -15.31 18.90
N GLY A 116 11.66 -14.12 19.22
CA GLY A 116 12.94 -13.91 19.90
C GLY A 116 14.09 -13.63 18.92
N THR A 117 13.84 -13.71 17.61
CA THR A 117 14.84 -13.40 16.58
C THR A 117 14.82 -11.91 16.26
N ARG A 118 16.02 -11.35 16.05
CA ARG A 118 16.18 -9.95 15.65
C ARG A 118 16.36 -9.85 14.15
N ILE A 119 15.50 -9.09 13.49
CA ILE A 119 15.60 -8.76 12.07
C ILE A 119 16.10 -7.33 11.90
N THR A 120 16.94 -7.12 10.89
CA THR A 120 17.44 -5.79 10.53
C THR A 120 16.67 -5.28 9.32
N VAL A 121 16.06 -4.10 9.42
CA VAL A 121 15.25 -3.50 8.36
C VAL A 121 15.76 -2.11 8.05
N GLY A 122 16.15 -1.87 6.80
CA GLY A 122 16.46 -0.53 6.29
C GLY A 122 15.17 0.26 6.00
N VAL A 123 15.09 1.47 6.54
CA VAL A 123 13.98 2.40 6.30
C VAL A 123 14.53 3.63 5.60
N GLY A 124 14.04 3.93 4.39
CA GLY A 124 14.38 5.14 3.64
C GLY A 124 13.86 6.42 4.29
N LEU A 125 14.51 6.80 5.40
CA LEU A 125 14.08 7.89 6.28
C LEU A 125 14.14 9.24 5.58
N GLY A 126 15.17 9.48 4.77
CA GLY A 126 15.32 10.73 4.01
C GLY A 126 14.15 11.00 3.07
N LEU A 127 13.76 9.96 2.32
CA LEU A 127 12.60 10.00 1.44
C LEU A 127 11.31 10.22 2.24
N PHE A 128 11.12 9.48 3.33
CA PHE A 128 9.93 9.62 4.18
C PHE A 128 9.77 11.04 4.75
N ILE A 129 10.85 11.66 5.25
CA ILE A 129 10.82 13.02 5.76
C ILE A 129 10.51 14.02 4.65
N ALA A 130 11.15 13.90 3.47
CA ALA A 130 10.88 14.76 2.33
C ALA A 130 9.42 14.67 1.88
N ASP A 131 8.89 13.46 1.72
CA ASP A 131 7.50 13.23 1.32
C ASP A 131 6.51 13.76 2.37
N SER A 132 6.82 13.59 3.66
CA SER A 132 5.98 14.09 4.75
C SER A 132 5.94 15.61 4.79
N ARG A 133 7.07 16.28 4.52
CA ARG A 133 7.13 17.74 4.36
C ARG A 133 6.30 18.19 3.16
N SER A 134 6.44 17.54 2.00
CA SER A 134 5.67 17.86 0.80
C SER A 134 4.17 17.64 1.00
N ARG A 135 3.76 16.53 1.62
CA ARG A 135 2.35 16.26 1.96
C ARG A 135 1.79 17.33 2.90
N ARG A 136 2.54 17.70 3.94
CA ARG A 136 2.15 18.80 4.85
C ARG A 136 2.02 20.12 4.09
N ALA A 137 2.97 20.42 3.21
CA ALA A 137 2.96 21.62 2.39
C ALA A 137 1.80 21.64 1.37
N ALA A 138 1.28 20.50 0.92
CA ALA A 138 0.08 20.44 0.08
C ALA A 138 -1.22 20.56 0.91
N VAL A 139 -1.25 19.95 2.10
CA VAL A 139 -2.40 20.02 3.01
C VAL A 139 -2.64 21.43 3.54
N LEU A 140 -1.58 22.19 3.83
CA LEU A 140 -1.69 23.55 4.37
C LEU A 140 -2.45 24.52 3.44
N PRO A 141 -2.10 24.68 2.15
CA PRO A 141 -2.86 25.47 1.18
C PRO A 141 -4.25 24.92 0.91
N ALA A 142 -4.41 23.60 0.77
CA ALA A 142 -5.72 23.00 0.55
C ALA A 142 -6.67 23.27 1.74
N ARG A 143 -6.16 23.23 2.97
CA ARG A 143 -6.89 23.59 4.18
C ARG A 143 -7.21 25.09 4.22
N ALA A 144 -6.26 25.96 3.87
CA ALA A 144 -6.49 27.40 3.79
C ALA A 144 -7.56 27.77 2.75
N ALA A 145 -7.53 27.16 1.56
CA ALA A 145 -8.53 27.34 0.51
C ALA A 145 -9.92 26.85 0.93
N ARG A 146 -10.00 25.70 1.62
CA ARG A 146 -11.27 25.20 2.19
C ARG A 146 -11.84 26.13 3.26
N LEU A 147 -10.97 26.74 4.07
CA LEU A 147 -11.35 27.75 5.07
C LEU A 147 -11.70 29.11 4.45
N ALA A 148 -11.24 29.39 3.23
CA ALA A 148 -11.60 30.59 2.46
C ALA A 148 -12.86 30.40 1.59
N GLY A 149 -13.42 29.18 1.51
CA GLY A 149 -14.70 28.94 0.85
C GLY A 149 -15.88 29.62 1.57
N PRO A 150 -17.02 29.86 0.90
CA PRO A 150 -18.04 30.84 1.32
C PRO A 150 -18.80 30.56 2.64
N GLY A 151 -18.38 29.61 3.47
CA GLY A 151 -19.10 29.16 4.68
C GLY A 151 -18.54 29.65 6.03
N MET A 152 -17.43 30.39 6.07
CA MET A 152 -16.86 30.88 7.34
C MET A 152 -16.38 32.33 7.21
N ARG A 153 -17.34 33.28 7.12
CA ARG A 153 -17.06 34.67 7.52
C ARG A 153 -16.78 34.65 9.02
N ARG A 154 -15.56 35.02 9.42
CA ARG A 154 -15.27 35.41 10.81
C ARG A 154 -16.28 36.50 11.17
N ALA A 155 -17.06 36.30 12.23
CA ALA A 155 -17.86 37.37 12.81
C ALA A 155 -16.89 38.44 13.32
N ALA A 156 -16.68 39.47 12.51
CA ALA A 156 -16.14 40.73 12.94
C ALA A 156 -17.34 41.65 13.19
N GLY A 157 -17.47 42.13 14.42
CA GLY A 157 -18.37 43.21 14.80
C GLY A 157 -19.35 42.86 15.91
N PHE A 158 -19.02 43.21 17.14
CA PHE A 158 -19.75 44.34 17.72
C PHE A 158 -18.85 45.16 18.62
N ASP A 159 -18.91 46.46 18.34
CA ASP A 159 -18.06 47.55 18.79
C ASP A 159 -18.43 47.99 20.21
N SER A 160 -17.49 48.71 20.81
CA SER A 160 -17.61 49.35 22.12
C SER A 160 -18.70 50.42 22.12
N GLN A 161 -19.57 50.41 23.13
CA GLN A 161 -20.14 51.66 23.67
C GLN A 161 -19.86 51.77 25.17
N GLU A 162 -19.01 52.73 25.45
CA GLU A 162 -18.77 53.41 26.71
C GLU A 162 -20.00 54.21 27.14
N ALA A 163 -20.47 54.08 28.41
CA ALA A 163 -20.95 55.20 29.24
C ALA A 163 -21.43 54.76 30.64
N ARG A 164 -20.63 55.11 31.65
CA ARG A 164 -20.97 55.79 32.92
C ARG A 164 -22.25 55.38 33.70
N GLY A 165 -22.05 55.09 34.99
CA GLY A 165 -22.96 55.61 36.04
C GLY A 165 -23.05 54.79 37.32
N ARG A 166 -22.54 55.37 38.42
CA ARG A 166 -22.80 55.03 39.85
C ARG A 166 -24.32 54.86 40.09
N LYS A 167 -24.83 54.06 41.02
CA LYS A 167 -24.51 53.82 42.45
C LYS A 167 -25.02 52.44 42.84
#